data_AF-A0A3D4EL36-F1
#
_entry.id   AF-A0A3D4EL36-F1
#
_cell.length_a   1.000
_cell.length_b   1.000
_cell.length_c   1.000
_cell.angle_alpha   90.00
_cell.angle_beta   90.00
_cell.angle_gamma   90.00
#
_symmetry.space_group_name_H-M   'P 1'
#
loop_
_entity.id
_entity.type
_entity.pdbx_description
1 polymer ?
#
loop_
_entity_poly.entity_id
_entity_poly.type
_entity_poly.pdbx_seq_one_letter_code
_entity_poly.pdbx_strand_id
1 'polypeptide(L)'
;STNEELQSVNEELHTVNAEHIEKMEDLAMLNADMDNLLDSTRIGTVFLDKNLIIRKFTPAIREHFHLVKQDIGRSIENFVANFGIRRRKTIVDNIKSVMETGQVF
;
A
#
# COMPACT_ATOMS: atom_id res chain seq x y z
N SER A 1 -40.56 -1.25 -29.21
CA SER A 1 -40.15 -2.30 -28.26
C SER A 1 -38.67 -2.65 -28.38
N THR A 2 -38.22 -3.55 -29.27
CA THR A 2 -36.83 -4.07 -29.24
C THR A 2 -35.74 -3.01 -29.48
N ASN A 3 -35.98 -2.03 -30.35
CA ASN A 3 -35.02 -0.96 -30.60
C ASN A 3 -34.96 0.07 -29.46
N GLU A 4 -36.08 0.30 -28.77
CA GLU A 4 -36.16 1.16 -27.58
C GLU A 4 -35.53 0.49 -26.37
N GLU A 5 -35.71 -0.83 -26.22
CA GLU A 5 -35.05 -1.63 -25.19
C GLU A 5 -33.52 -1.63 -25.39
N LEU A 6 -33.04 -1.82 -26.62
CA LEU A 6 -31.61 -1.72 -26.93
C LEU A 6 -31.05 -0.32 -26.65
N GLN A 7 -31.78 0.73 -27.01
CA GLN A 7 -31.40 2.12 -26.73
C GLN A 7 -31.31 2.36 -25.21
N SER A 8 -32.31 1.89 -24.46
CA SER A 8 -32.36 2.02 -23.00
C SER A 8 -31.21 1.28 -22.31
N VAL A 9 -30.87 0.07 -22.75
CA VAL A 9 -29.73 -0.69 -22.20
C VAL A 9 -28.41 0.00 -22.52
N ASN A 10 -28.29 0.58 -23.71
CA ASN A 10 -27.07 1.29 -24.11
C ASN A 10 -26.89 2.58 -23.28
N GLU A 11 -27.96 3.31 -23.01
CA GLU A 11 -27.96 4.47 -22.11
C GLU A 11 -27.56 4.09 -20.69
N GLU A 12 -28.15 3.01 -20.14
CA GLU A 12 -27.79 2.51 -18.81
C GLU A 12 -26.31 2.08 -18.72
N LEU A 13 -25.80 1.37 -19.74
CA LEU A 13 -24.39 0.99 -19.81
C LEU A 13 -23.46 2.21 -19.86
N HIS A 14 -23.83 3.23 -20.64
CA HIS A 14 -23.06 4.47 -20.70
C HIS A 14 -23.04 5.20 -19.35
N THR A 15 -24.17 5.25 -18.65
CA THR A 15 -24.25 5.82 -17.29
C THR A 15 -23.37 5.03 -16.32
N VAL A 16 -23.49 3.71 -16.27
CA VAL A 16 -22.69 2.86 -15.38
C VAL A 16 -21.19 2.99 -15.67
N ASN A 17 -20.81 3.04 -16.95
CA ASN A 17 -19.41 3.23 -17.32
C ASN A 17 -18.87 4.60 -16.87
N ALA A 18 -19.66 5.66 -17.02
CA ALA A 18 -19.28 6.99 -16.54
C ALA A 18 -19.06 7.00 -15.01
N GLU A 19 -19.95 6.36 -14.23
CA GLU A 19 -19.77 6.22 -12.78
C GLU A 19 -18.52 5.44 -12.40
N HIS A 20 -18.17 4.40 -13.18
CA HIS A 20 -16.95 3.63 -12.95
C HIS A 20 -15.70 4.48 -13.20
N ILE A 21 -15.69 5.28 -14.26
CA ILE A 21 -14.58 6.19 -14.57
C ILE A 21 -14.42 7.21 -13.45
N GLU A 22 -15.51 7.83 -12.99
CA GLU A 22 -15.49 8.79 -11.88
C GLU A 22 -14.91 8.16 -10.60
N LYS A 23 -15.35 6.96 -10.22
CA LYS A 23 -14.79 6.23 -9.07
C LYS A 23 -13.30 5.92 -9.24
N MET A 24 -12.85 5.63 -10.47
CA MET A 24 -11.42 5.40 -10.73
C MET A 24 -10.61 6.68 -10.55
N GLU A 25 -11.13 7.83 -10.98
CA GLU A 25 -10.50 9.14 -10.79
C GLU A 25 -10.42 9.53 -9.31
N ASP A 26 -11.50 9.33 -8.55
CA ASP A 26 -11.52 9.56 -7.10
C ASP A 26 -10.47 8.71 -6.36
N LEU A 27 -10.38 7.42 -6.71
CA LEU A 27 -9.38 6.52 -6.13
C LEU A 27 -7.96 6.94 -6.51
N ALA A 28 -7.74 7.43 -7.73
CA ALA A 28 -6.43 7.91 -8.15
C ALA A 28 -6.03 9.19 -7.37
N MET A 29 -6.97 10.12 -7.19
CA MET A 29 -6.76 11.35 -6.43
C MET A 29 -6.44 11.04 -4.96
N LEU A 30 -7.22 10.17 -4.32
CA LEU A 30 -6.97 9.77 -2.93
C LEU A 30 -5.61 9.09 -2.76
N ASN A 31 -5.20 8.25 -3.73
CA ASN A 31 -3.88 7.64 -3.70
C ASN A 31 -2.76 8.68 -3.83
N ALA A 32 -2.92 9.67 -4.70
CA ALA A 32 -1.96 10.75 -4.88
C ALA A 32 -1.83 11.60 -3.60
N ASP A 33 -2.95 11.94 -2.96
CA ASP A 33 -2.94 12.69 -1.71
C ASP A 33 -2.28 11.92 -0.57
N MET A 34 -2.54 10.61 -0.48
CA MET A 34 -1.87 9.75 0.49
C MET A 34 -0.35 9.70 0.24
N ASP A 35 0.08 9.57 -1.02
CA ASP A 35 1.51 9.57 -1.36
C ASP A 35 2.17 10.90 -1.00
N ASN A 36 1.53 12.02 -1.34
CA ASN A 36 2.01 13.35 -0.98
C ASN A 36 2.12 13.54 0.54
N LEU A 37 1.11 13.10 1.30
CA LEU A 37 1.12 13.18 2.76
C LEU A 37 2.27 12.36 3.35
N LEU A 38 2.41 11.11 2.94
CA LEU A 38 3.47 10.21 3.38
C LEU A 38 4.86 10.77 3.08
N ASP A 39 5.04 11.35 1.90
CA ASP A 39 6.29 12.00 1.48
C ASP A 39 6.59 13.26 2.31
N SER A 40 5.56 14.04 2.69
CA SER A 40 5.71 15.28 3.46
C SER A 40 6.10 15.07 4.93
N THR A 41 5.70 13.95 5.54
CA THR A 41 5.86 13.74 6.99
C THR A 41 7.31 13.55 7.44
N ARG A 42 8.23 13.20 6.51
CA ARG A 42 9.64 12.82 6.79
C ARG A 42 9.80 11.72 7.85
N ILE A 43 8.73 10.97 8.17
CA ILE A 43 8.77 9.83 9.08
C ILE A 43 9.08 8.59 8.23
N GLY A 44 10.11 7.84 8.63
CA GLY A 44 10.45 6.56 8.01
C GLY A 44 9.43 5.48 8.40
N THR A 45 8.61 5.04 7.44
CA THR A 45 7.55 4.05 7.66
C THR A 45 7.64 2.96 6.60
N VAL A 46 7.52 1.70 7.00
CA VAL A 46 7.36 0.54 6.11
C VAL A 46 6.00 -0.08 6.37
N PHE A 47 5.23 -0.28 5.31
CA PHE A 47 3.95 -0.95 5.35
C PHE A 47 4.17 -2.42 4.97
N LEU A 48 3.78 -3.32 5.86
CA LEU A 48 3.91 -4.76 5.69
C LEU A 48 2.54 -5.42 5.61
N ASP A 49 2.43 -6.52 4.88
CA ASP A 49 1.30 -7.42 5.00
C ASP A 49 1.52 -8.47 6.12
N LYS A 50 0.52 -9.34 6.32
CA LYS A 50 0.55 -10.42 7.31
C LYS A 50 1.71 -11.42 7.13
N ASN A 51 2.29 -11.48 5.93
CA ASN A 51 3.42 -12.35 5.60
C ASN A 51 4.75 -11.59 5.67
N LEU A 52 4.78 -10.41 6.29
CA LEU A 52 5.95 -9.53 6.39
C LEU A 52 6.47 -9.04 5.03
N ILE A 53 5.61 -9.01 4.01
CA ILE A 53 5.96 -8.52 2.68
C ILE A 53 5.76 -7.01 2.60
N ILE A 54 6.75 -6.30 2.05
CA ILE A 54 6.73 -4.86 1.86
C ILE A 54 5.65 -4.50 0.82
N ARG A 55 4.67 -3.69 1.24
CA ARG A 55 3.58 -3.19 0.40
C ARG A 55 3.81 -1.76 -0.08
N LYS A 56 4.36 -0.93 0.79
CA LYS A 56 4.71 0.48 0.55
C LYS A 56 5.74 0.92 1.58
N PHE A 57 6.45 1.99 1.32
CA PHE A 57 7.32 2.62 2.30
C PHE A 57 7.51 4.11 1.98
N THR A 58 7.78 4.91 3.00
CA THR A 58 8.07 6.34 2.82
C THR A 58 9.51 6.54 2.36
N PRO A 59 9.82 7.59 1.56
CA PRO A 59 11.18 7.87 1.13
C PRO A 59 12.18 8.04 2.29
N ALA A 60 11.72 8.55 3.44
CA ALA A 60 12.55 8.75 4.63
C ALA A 60 13.13 7.44 5.20
N ILE A 61 12.49 6.27 4.96
CA ILE A 61 13.06 5.00 5.43
C ILE A 61 14.27 4.54 4.60
N ARG A 62 14.46 5.09 3.39
CA ARG A 62 15.54 4.67 2.49
C ARG A 62 16.92 4.87 3.11
N GLU A 63 17.09 5.90 3.93
CA GLU A 63 18.36 6.17 4.63
C GLU A 63 18.71 5.09 5.67
N HIS A 64 17.69 4.40 6.20
CA HIS A 64 17.86 3.40 7.25
C HIS A 64 17.93 1.99 6.67
N PHE A 65 17.03 1.65 5.75
CA PHE A 65 16.86 0.30 5.20
C PHE A 65 17.40 0.12 3.78
N HIS A 66 17.85 1.19 3.12
CA HIS A 66 18.32 1.18 1.73
C HIS A 66 17.30 0.57 0.73
N LEU A 67 16.00 0.72 1.01
CA LEU A 67 14.93 0.20 0.16
C LEU A 67 14.84 0.97 -1.17
N VAL A 68 14.63 0.24 -2.26
CA VAL A 68 14.30 0.80 -3.57
C VAL A 68 12.91 0.35 -4.01
N LYS A 69 12.33 1.04 -5.02
CA LYS A 69 10.96 0.74 -5.47
C LYS A 69 10.78 -0.73 -5.89
N GLN A 70 11.83 -1.36 -6.43
CA GLN A 70 11.80 -2.78 -6.82
C GLN A 70 11.69 -3.75 -5.62
N ASP A 71 11.86 -3.28 -4.38
CA ASP A 71 11.76 -4.12 -3.19
C ASP A 71 10.32 -4.28 -2.69
N ILE A 72 9.35 -3.55 -3.25
CA ILE A 72 7.93 -3.81 -3.03
C ILE A 72 7.62 -5.25 -3.47
N GLY A 73 6.98 -6.03 -2.61
CA GLY A 73 6.72 -7.45 -2.82
C GLY A 73 7.79 -8.39 -2.25
N ARG A 74 8.88 -7.86 -1.66
CA ARG A 74 9.87 -8.67 -0.93
C ARG A 74 9.60 -8.71 0.57
N SER A 75 10.05 -9.78 1.24
CA SER A 75 10.00 -9.87 2.70
C SER A 75 10.95 -8.87 3.34
N ILE A 76 10.49 -8.18 4.40
CA ILE A 76 11.32 -7.27 5.20
C ILE A 76 12.50 -8.00 5.87
N GLU A 77 12.38 -9.31 6.07
CA GLU A 77 13.43 -10.16 6.68
C GLU A 77 14.77 -10.07 5.91
N ASN A 78 14.71 -9.90 4.58
CA ASN A 78 15.89 -9.75 3.73
C ASN A 78 16.69 -8.47 4.03
N PHE A 79 16.02 -7.43 4.54
CA PHE A 79 16.62 -6.13 4.78
C PHE A 79 17.06 -5.97 6.24
N VAL A 80 16.32 -6.55 7.18
CA VAL A 80 16.73 -6.58 8.60
C VAL A 80 17.99 -7.42 8.84
N ALA A 81 18.37 -8.29 7.90
CA ALA A 81 19.63 -9.03 7.92
C ALA A 81 20.87 -8.13 8.07
N ASN A 82 20.82 -6.92 7.50
CA ASN A 82 21.93 -5.97 7.51
C ASN A 82 22.11 -5.24 8.85
N PHE A 83 21.15 -5.31 9.78
CA PHE A 83 21.16 -4.58 11.05
C PHE A 83 21.90 -5.32 12.19
N GLY A 84 22.52 -6.46 11.88
CA GLY A 84 23.18 -7.32 12.85
C GLY A 84 22.21 -8.29 13.54
N ILE A 85 22.73 -9.45 13.95
CA ILE A 85 21.93 -10.62 14.39
C ILE A 85 21.01 -10.27 15.57
N ARG A 86 21.48 -9.47 16.53
CA ARG A 86 20.70 -9.08 17.72
C ARG A 86 19.50 -8.19 17.35
N ARG A 87 19.72 -7.14 16.55
CA ARG A 87 18.65 -6.20 16.16
C ARG A 87 17.63 -6.86 15.23
N ARG A 88 18.08 -7.74 14.31
CA ARG A 88 17.20 -8.52 13.44
C ARG A 88 16.18 -9.31 14.24
N LYS A 89 16.64 -10.09 15.22
CA LYS A 89 15.77 -10.93 16.04
C LYS A 89 14.75 -10.07 16.79
N THR A 90 15.20 -8.99 17.42
CA THR A 90 14.31 -8.05 18.13
C THR A 90 13.26 -7.43 17.21
N ILE A 91 13.63 -6.96 16.01
CA ILE A 91 12.68 -6.31 15.09
C ILE A 91 11.62 -7.30 14.60
N VAL A 92 12.02 -8.50 14.18
CA VAL A 92 11.08 -9.49 13.65
C VAL A 92 10.15 -10.02 14.73
N ASP A 93 10.70 -10.32 15.92
CA ASP A 93 9.90 -10.79 17.07
C ASP A 93 8.89 -9.72 17.51
N ASN A 94 9.33 -8.46 17.51
CA ASN A 94 8.49 -7.30 17.76
C ASN A 94 7.33 -7.21 16.74
N ILE A 95 7.61 -7.23 15.44
CA ILE A 95 6.57 -7.14 14.41
C ILE A 95 5.55 -8.28 14.55
N LYS A 96 6.02 -9.51 14.80
CA LYS A 96 5.14 -10.67 15.03
C LYS A 96 4.26 -10.47 16.26
N SER A 97 4.83 -9.98 17.36
CA SER A 97 4.06 -9.69 18.57
C SER A 97 2.96 -8.65 18.31
N VAL A 98 3.24 -7.56 17.60
CA VAL A 98 2.21 -6.55 17.28
C VAL A 98 1.13 -7.14 16.37
N MET A 99 1.49 -8.00 15.41
CA MET A 99 0.50 -8.66 14.55
C MET A 99 -0.42 -9.61 15.33
N GLU A 100 0.10 -10.26 16.37
CA GLU A 100 -0.66 -11.19 17.21
C GLU A 100 -1.51 -10.47 18.26
N THR A 101 -1.00 -9.40 18.88
CA THR A 101 -1.64 -8.74 20.03
C THR A 101 -2.35 -7.43 19.68
N GLY A 102 -2.01 -6.82 18.54
CA GLY A 102 -2.45 -5.47 18.17
C GLY A 102 -1.87 -4.35 19.05
N GLN A 103 -0.98 -4.66 20.00
CA GLN A 103 -0.39 -3.67 20.91
C GLN A 103 1.00 -3.25 20.42
N VAL A 104 1.24 -1.93 20.42
CA VAL A 104 2.55 -1.34 20.13
C VAL A 104 3.44 -1.45 21.38
N PHE A 105 4.75 -1.65 21.18
CA PHE A 105 5.79 -1.85 22.20
C PHE A 105 5.82 -0.80 23.29
#